data_AF-A0A090LAP7-F1
#
_entry.id   AF-A0A090LAP7-F1
#
_cell.length_a   1.000
_cell.length_b   1.000
_cell.length_c   1.000
_cell.angle_alpha   90.00
_cell.angle_beta   90.00
_cell.angle_gamma   90.00
#
_symmetry.space_group_name_H-M   'P 1'
#
loop_
_entity.id
_entity.type
_entity.pdbx_description
1 polymer ?
#
loop_
_entity_poly.entity_id
_entity_poly.type
_entity_poly.pdbx_seq_one_letter_code
_entity_poly.pdbx_strand_id
1 'polypeptide(L)'
;MASSHIRSGYNVSTDWLYEGETVVFEENNIGVLIPKQKIYGYVIVTNYRIQFEYDNKFLFEIPLGCIWKIEEIKNPLNEENLKTESSYVSILCKDVRVIQFYFDDVSRLVKKNFLNTISKSLLLNIYELSHFAFNYRNKFNNNGWNLYDPIKEYERLGIPNQLWMLSDVNRNYSICSSYPDILCIPRDAANKGIDYIKSVSEGRVNGRLPVLSWYDKNKKSAILRSSQPCTLDKNQKGIDEKYLDFVISANENSHKLPILDLRTLLNAEASQLQGRCYEAAYNNCPLEFLNLSNIHLVRESFRKVINACFPICDQKNWLKILAETRWLFNIQLILNATTRVIIEVSERQNSVLLHCDDGVDRTTQVISLAMVMLDPYYRTIRGFLTLIEKEWISFGYPFNTRNGNQKNKEYDFSPIFLQWIDCIWQVYNFVPDYFESILRKQVWKFYYK
;
A
#
# COMPACT_ATOMS: atom_id res chain seq x y z
N MET A 1 -38.30 -35.26 -35.75
CA MET A 1 -38.90 -34.72 -34.52
C MET A 1 -37.94 -35.01 -33.38
N ALA A 2 -37.07 -34.07 -33.05
CA ALA A 2 -36.28 -34.09 -31.82
C ALA A 2 -36.68 -32.83 -31.06
N SER A 3 -37.23 -33.05 -29.88
CA SER A 3 -37.96 -32.07 -29.08
C SER A 3 -37.06 -30.94 -28.61
N SER A 4 -37.54 -29.73 -28.89
CA SER A 4 -37.14 -28.49 -28.24
C SER A 4 -37.41 -28.57 -26.74
N HIS A 5 -36.39 -28.88 -25.94
CA HIS A 5 -36.41 -28.57 -24.52
C HIS A 5 -35.84 -27.16 -24.33
N ILE A 6 -36.75 -26.18 -24.33
CA ILE A 6 -36.55 -24.90 -23.70
C ILE A 6 -36.28 -25.21 -22.22
N ARG A 7 -35.04 -25.02 -21.76
CA ARG A 7 -34.73 -25.02 -20.33
C ARG A 7 -35.35 -23.77 -19.73
N SER A 8 -36.57 -23.91 -19.21
CA SER A 8 -37.15 -22.95 -18.27
C SER A 8 -36.44 -23.14 -16.92
N GLY A 9 -35.57 -22.21 -16.58
CA GLY A 9 -34.89 -22.15 -15.28
C GLY A 9 -33.39 -21.92 -15.44
N TYR A 10 -32.97 -20.66 -15.28
CA TYR A 10 -31.59 -20.33 -14.94
C TYR A 10 -31.32 -20.80 -13.51
N ASN A 11 -31.16 -22.12 -13.30
CA ASN A 11 -30.52 -22.62 -12.08
C ASN A 11 -29.02 -22.40 -12.27
N VAL A 12 -28.58 -21.19 -11.97
CA VAL A 12 -27.15 -20.84 -11.93
C VAL A 12 -26.58 -21.62 -10.76
N SER A 13 -25.69 -22.58 -11.04
CA SER A 13 -24.94 -23.26 -10.00
C SER A 13 -24.17 -22.19 -9.22
N THR A 14 -24.40 -22.13 -7.92
CA THR A 14 -23.69 -21.25 -6.98
C THR A 14 -22.48 -21.94 -6.36
N ASP A 15 -22.03 -23.07 -6.94
CA ASP A 15 -20.93 -23.90 -6.42
C ASP A 15 -19.56 -23.18 -6.48
N TRP A 16 -19.48 -22.03 -7.17
CA TRP A 16 -18.30 -21.17 -7.26
C TRP A 16 -18.23 -20.09 -6.16
N LEU A 17 -19.28 -19.93 -5.35
CA LEU A 17 -19.29 -18.99 -4.24
C LEU A 17 -18.28 -19.42 -3.18
N TYR A 18 -17.56 -18.46 -2.60
CA TYR A 18 -16.78 -18.74 -1.41
C TYR A 18 -17.69 -19.07 -0.22
N GLU A 19 -17.19 -19.84 0.74
CA GLU A 19 -17.94 -20.06 1.98
C GLU A 19 -18.14 -18.71 2.70
N GLY A 20 -19.40 -18.38 2.99
CA GLY A 20 -19.81 -17.09 3.55
C GLY A 20 -20.15 -16.02 2.50
N GLU A 21 -19.97 -16.32 1.21
CA GLU A 21 -20.44 -15.49 0.10
C GLU A 21 -21.90 -15.80 -0.23
N THR A 22 -22.72 -14.76 -0.40
CA THR A 22 -24.15 -14.88 -0.69
C THR A 22 -24.56 -13.93 -1.81
N VAL A 23 -25.45 -14.39 -2.69
CA VAL A 23 -26.05 -13.56 -3.74
C VAL A 23 -27.05 -12.58 -3.09
N VAL A 24 -26.93 -11.30 -3.44
CA VAL A 24 -27.77 -10.21 -2.92
C VAL A 24 -28.57 -9.51 -4.01
N PHE A 25 -28.18 -9.67 -5.27
CA PHE A 25 -28.89 -9.20 -6.44
C PHE A 25 -28.49 -10.05 -7.65
N GLU A 26 -29.46 -10.34 -8.50
CA GLU A 26 -29.23 -11.00 -9.78
C GLU A 26 -30.24 -10.50 -10.80
N GLU A 27 -29.82 -10.32 -12.05
CA GLU A 27 -30.73 -9.88 -13.10
C GLU A 27 -30.21 -10.22 -14.50
N ASN A 28 -31.14 -10.58 -15.39
CA ASN A 28 -30.85 -10.85 -16.80
C ASN A 28 -30.99 -9.60 -17.66
N ASN A 29 -30.38 -9.62 -18.85
CA ASN A 29 -30.49 -8.56 -19.85
C ASN A 29 -29.97 -7.20 -19.34
N ILE A 30 -28.94 -7.19 -18.50
CA ILE A 30 -28.19 -5.96 -18.22
C ILE A 30 -27.09 -5.82 -19.28
N GLY A 31 -27.01 -4.64 -19.89
CA GLY A 31 -26.00 -4.33 -20.88
C GLY A 31 -24.65 -3.98 -20.23
N VAL A 32 -23.55 -4.38 -20.84
CA VAL A 32 -22.21 -3.87 -20.54
C VAL A 32 -21.59 -3.33 -21.82
N LEU A 33 -20.97 -2.16 -21.74
CA LEU A 33 -20.16 -1.63 -22.81
C LEU A 33 -18.76 -2.24 -22.72
N ILE A 34 -18.38 -2.96 -23.76
CA ILE A 34 -17.02 -3.38 -24.01
C ILE A 34 -16.48 -2.58 -25.20
N PRO A 35 -15.15 -2.50 -25.41
CA PRO A 35 -14.60 -1.72 -26.50
C PRO A 35 -15.29 -2.03 -27.84
N LYS A 36 -15.94 -1.01 -28.42
CA LYS A 36 -16.66 -1.04 -29.71
C LYS A 36 -18.01 -1.77 -29.77
N GLN A 37 -18.52 -2.36 -28.68
CA GLN A 37 -19.84 -3.03 -28.72
C GLN A 37 -20.56 -3.06 -27.38
N LYS A 38 -21.90 -3.17 -27.43
CA LYS A 38 -22.75 -3.44 -26.28
C LYS A 38 -23.13 -4.91 -26.27
N ILE A 39 -22.98 -5.57 -25.14
CA ILE A 39 -23.42 -6.94 -24.93
C ILE A 39 -24.41 -7.00 -23.78
N TYR A 40 -25.45 -7.82 -23.88
CA TYR A 40 -26.40 -8.06 -22.81
C TYR A 40 -26.10 -9.40 -22.18
N GLY A 41 -26.13 -9.44 -20.86
CA GLY A 41 -25.79 -10.64 -20.12
C GLY A 41 -26.52 -10.70 -18.80
N TYR A 42 -26.08 -11.64 -17.98
CA TYR A 42 -26.59 -11.89 -16.64
C TYR A 42 -25.60 -11.31 -15.61
N VAL A 43 -26.13 -10.50 -14.70
CA VAL A 43 -25.35 -9.88 -13.62
C VAL A 43 -25.71 -10.53 -12.31
N ILE A 44 -24.68 -10.91 -11.55
CA ILE A 44 -24.80 -11.41 -10.19
C ILE A 44 -24.01 -10.47 -9.29
N VAL A 45 -24.62 -9.98 -8.23
CA VAL A 45 -23.93 -9.23 -7.17
C VAL A 45 -24.03 -10.05 -5.90
N THR A 46 -22.88 -10.34 -5.30
CA THR A 46 -22.77 -11.01 -4.00
C THR A 46 -22.45 -10.00 -2.92
N ASN A 47 -22.32 -10.45 -1.67
CA ASN A 47 -21.72 -9.64 -0.60
C ASN A 47 -20.18 -9.45 -0.75
N TYR A 48 -19.56 -9.91 -1.84
CA TYR A 48 -18.12 -9.79 -2.11
C TYR A 48 -17.78 -9.17 -3.48
N ARG A 49 -18.52 -9.50 -4.54
CA ARG A 49 -18.18 -9.14 -5.93
C ARG A 49 -19.40 -8.92 -6.82
N ILE A 50 -19.18 -8.25 -7.93
CA ILE A 50 -20.06 -8.24 -9.11
C ILE A 50 -19.47 -9.23 -10.10
N GLN A 51 -20.28 -10.13 -10.64
CA GLN A 51 -19.95 -11.06 -11.71
C GLN A 51 -20.86 -10.79 -12.90
N PHE A 52 -20.28 -10.78 -14.10
CA PHE A 52 -21.01 -10.66 -15.35
C PHE A 52 -20.79 -11.91 -16.20
N GLU A 53 -21.89 -12.46 -16.69
CA GLU A 53 -21.91 -13.63 -17.56
C GLU A 53 -22.54 -13.30 -18.91
N TYR A 54 -21.94 -13.81 -19.97
CA TYR A 54 -22.43 -13.68 -21.34
C TYR A 54 -22.54 -15.07 -21.97
N ASP A 55 -23.69 -15.40 -22.56
CA ASP A 55 -23.98 -16.73 -23.12
C ASP A 55 -23.67 -17.89 -22.14
N ASN A 56 -24.08 -17.75 -20.87
CA ASN A 56 -23.82 -18.70 -19.78
C ASN A 56 -22.32 -18.97 -19.52
N LYS A 57 -21.46 -18.00 -19.85
CA LYS A 57 -20.03 -18.06 -19.56
C LYS A 57 -19.62 -16.86 -18.73
N PHE A 58 -18.80 -17.12 -17.72
CA PHE A 58 -18.09 -16.09 -16.97
C PHE A 58 -17.30 -15.19 -17.93
N LEU A 59 -17.54 -13.88 -17.85
CA LEU A 59 -16.78 -12.90 -18.62
C LEU A 59 -15.81 -12.12 -17.73
N PHE A 60 -16.30 -11.51 -16.65
CA PHE A 60 -15.46 -10.80 -15.69
C PHE A 60 -16.10 -10.74 -14.31
N GLU A 61 -15.26 -10.43 -13.31
CA GLU A 61 -15.69 -10.05 -11.97
C GLU A 61 -15.04 -8.74 -11.51
N ILE A 62 -15.72 -8.06 -10.60
CA ILE A 62 -15.28 -6.85 -9.89
C ILE A 62 -15.51 -7.09 -8.40
N PRO A 63 -14.47 -7.35 -7.59
CA PRO A 63 -14.62 -7.35 -6.14
C PRO A 63 -15.15 -5.99 -5.68
N LEU A 64 -16.12 -5.98 -4.77
CA LEU A 64 -16.77 -4.75 -4.32
C LEU A 64 -15.77 -3.80 -3.64
N GLY A 65 -14.78 -4.35 -2.93
CA GLY A 65 -13.68 -3.57 -2.35
C GLY A 65 -12.76 -2.89 -3.38
N CYS A 66 -12.78 -3.33 -4.64
CA CYS A 66 -12.05 -2.72 -5.76
C CYS A 66 -12.83 -1.55 -6.39
N ILE A 67 -14.11 -1.39 -6.10
CA ILE A 67 -14.87 -0.24 -6.62
C ILE A 67 -14.35 1.03 -5.94
N TRP A 68 -13.95 2.00 -6.75
CA TRP A 68 -13.52 3.32 -6.31
C TRP A 68 -14.69 4.29 -6.29
N LYS A 69 -15.43 4.37 -7.40
CA LYS A 69 -16.52 5.33 -7.58
C LYS A 69 -17.56 4.76 -8.53
N ILE A 70 -18.81 5.14 -8.31
CA ILE A 70 -19.93 4.88 -9.21
C ILE A 70 -20.42 6.22 -9.74
N GLU A 71 -20.56 6.34 -11.06
CA GLU A 71 -21.05 7.54 -11.73
C GLU A 71 -22.24 7.20 -12.64
N GLU A 72 -23.38 7.84 -12.40
CA GLU A 72 -24.51 7.78 -13.32
C GLU A 72 -24.29 8.80 -14.44
N ILE A 73 -24.23 8.32 -15.68
CA ILE A 73 -24.13 9.17 -16.88
C ILE A 73 -25.50 9.19 -17.55
N LYS A 74 -26.09 10.38 -17.63
CA LYS A 74 -27.31 10.64 -18.42
C LYS A 74 -26.89 11.04 -19.82
N ASN A 75 -27.35 10.31 -20.85
CA ASN A 75 -27.09 10.57 -22.28
C ASN A 75 -25.61 10.85 -22.64
N PRO A 76 -24.74 9.82 -22.72
CA PRO A 76 -23.33 9.98 -23.09
C PRO A 76 -23.10 10.36 -24.56
N LEU A 77 -24.14 10.30 -25.40
CA LEU A 77 -24.09 10.67 -26.81
C LEU A 77 -25.10 11.79 -27.02
N ASN A 78 -24.65 12.95 -27.48
CA ASN A 78 -25.51 14.00 -28.07
C ASN A 78 -26.10 13.52 -29.40
N GLU A 79 -26.73 12.34 -29.42
CA GLU A 79 -27.50 11.84 -30.55
C GLU A 79 -28.92 12.38 -30.37
N GLU A 80 -29.18 13.56 -30.94
CA GLU A 80 -30.45 14.30 -30.90
C GLU A 80 -31.67 13.51 -31.44
N ASN A 81 -31.53 12.23 -31.82
CA ASN A 81 -32.54 11.48 -32.57
C ASN A 81 -33.02 10.15 -31.93
N LEU A 82 -32.66 9.83 -30.68
CA LEU A 82 -33.23 8.67 -29.98
C LEU A 82 -34.14 9.11 -28.82
N LYS A 83 -35.44 8.83 -28.94
CA LYS A 83 -36.50 9.04 -27.94
C LYS A 83 -36.37 8.14 -26.68
N THR A 84 -35.24 7.48 -26.47
CA THR A 84 -35.03 6.51 -25.39
C THR A 84 -33.96 7.03 -24.44
N GLU A 85 -34.33 7.34 -23.19
CA GLU A 85 -33.45 7.87 -22.13
C GLU A 85 -32.61 6.73 -21.52
N SER A 86 -31.78 6.09 -22.35
CA SER A 86 -30.91 5.04 -21.84
C SER A 86 -29.96 5.58 -20.76
N SER A 87 -29.91 4.92 -19.62
CA SER A 87 -29.12 5.37 -18.46
C SER A 87 -27.92 4.46 -18.24
N TYR A 88 -26.74 5.08 -18.13
CA TYR A 88 -25.47 4.39 -17.98
C TYR A 88 -24.98 4.52 -16.55
N VAL A 89 -24.36 3.46 -16.06
CA VAL A 89 -23.69 3.43 -14.76
C VAL A 89 -22.23 3.06 -15.00
N SER A 90 -21.33 3.99 -14.75
CA SER A 90 -19.89 3.75 -14.84
C SER A 90 -19.35 3.37 -13.46
N ILE A 91 -18.72 2.21 -13.38
CA ILE A 91 -18.00 1.73 -12.20
C ILE A 91 -16.51 1.93 -12.45
N LEU A 92 -15.92 2.89 -11.73
CA LEU A 92 -14.48 3.12 -11.73
C LEU A 92 -13.86 2.24 -10.66
N CYS A 93 -12.84 1.47 -11.02
CA CYS A 93 -12.17 0.53 -10.13
C CYS A 93 -10.76 1.02 -9.75
N LYS A 94 -10.31 0.60 -8.56
CA LYS A 94 -8.97 0.89 -8.01
C LYS A 94 -7.85 0.20 -8.80
N ASP A 95 -8.19 -0.83 -9.57
CA ASP A 95 -7.30 -1.58 -10.47
C ASP A 95 -7.28 -1.02 -11.90
N VAL A 96 -7.60 0.27 -12.07
CA VAL A 96 -7.53 1.02 -13.34
C VAL A 96 -8.65 0.70 -14.34
N ARG A 97 -9.47 -0.33 -14.09
CA ARG A 97 -10.61 -0.66 -14.96
C ARG A 97 -11.76 0.33 -14.80
N VAL A 98 -12.42 0.69 -15.90
CA VAL A 98 -13.72 1.37 -15.87
C VAL A 98 -14.72 0.50 -16.64
N ILE A 99 -15.77 0.07 -15.95
CA ILE A 99 -16.79 -0.82 -16.50
C ILE A 99 -18.10 -0.04 -16.57
N GLN A 100 -18.69 0.04 -17.77
CA GLN A 100 -19.93 0.78 -17.98
C GLN A 100 -21.09 -0.20 -18.18
N PHE A 101 -22.02 -0.18 -17.24
CA PHE A 101 -23.29 -0.89 -17.32
C PHE A 101 -24.34 0.00 -17.98
N TYR A 102 -25.22 -0.63 -18.72
CA TYR A 102 -26.28 -0.02 -19.51
C TYR A 102 -27.62 -0.66 -19.12
N PHE A 103 -28.61 0.18 -18.85
CA PHE A 103 -29.96 -0.23 -18.46
C PHE A 103 -30.98 0.40 -19.41
N ASP A 104 -31.82 -0.43 -20.02
CA ASP A 104 -32.94 0.03 -20.85
C ASP A 104 -34.00 0.79 -20.02
N ASP A 105 -34.83 1.60 -20.69
CA ASP A 105 -35.83 2.47 -20.06
C ASP A 105 -36.84 1.73 -19.16
N VAL A 106 -37.15 0.47 -19.49
CA VAL A 106 -38.05 -0.40 -18.72
C VAL A 106 -37.40 -0.87 -17.40
N SER A 107 -36.08 -0.76 -17.30
CA SER A 107 -35.25 -1.28 -16.21
C SER A 107 -34.91 -0.24 -15.14
N ARG A 108 -35.72 0.83 -14.99
CA ARG A 108 -35.49 1.88 -13.96
C ARG A 108 -35.43 1.32 -12.54
N LEU A 109 -36.33 0.40 -12.19
CA LEU A 109 -36.35 -0.25 -10.87
C LEU A 109 -35.14 -1.17 -10.68
N VAL A 110 -34.79 -1.94 -11.71
CA VAL A 110 -33.60 -2.80 -11.76
C VAL A 110 -32.33 -1.99 -11.50
N LYS A 111 -32.14 -0.88 -12.23
CA LYS A 111 -31.00 0.02 -12.04
C LYS A 111 -30.95 0.54 -10.61
N LYS A 112 -32.07 1.02 -10.08
CA LYS A 112 -32.15 1.53 -8.70
C LYS A 112 -31.76 0.46 -7.68
N ASN A 113 -32.23 -0.78 -7.87
CA ASN A 113 -31.90 -1.90 -7.00
C ASN A 113 -30.41 -2.26 -7.10
N PHE A 114 -29.88 -2.37 -8.32
CA PHE A 114 -28.46 -2.59 -8.58
C PHE A 114 -27.59 -1.54 -7.87
N LEU A 115 -27.88 -0.25 -8.11
CA LEU A 115 -27.17 0.87 -7.49
C LEU A 115 -27.27 0.87 -5.97
N ASN A 116 -28.45 0.58 -5.40
CA ASN A 116 -28.64 0.50 -3.96
C ASN A 116 -27.83 -0.65 -3.35
N THR A 117 -27.80 -1.81 -4.01
CA THR A 117 -27.05 -2.99 -3.58
C THR A 117 -25.55 -2.69 -3.56
N ILE A 118 -25.00 -2.17 -4.66
CA ILE A 118 -23.57 -1.85 -4.72
C ILE A 118 -23.21 -0.66 -3.82
N SER A 119 -24.05 0.36 -3.70
CA SER A 119 -23.77 1.52 -2.83
C SER A 119 -23.71 1.11 -1.35
N LYS A 120 -24.56 0.18 -0.91
CA LYS A 120 -24.47 -0.38 0.45
C LYS A 120 -23.12 -1.05 0.68
N SER A 121 -22.59 -1.75 -0.33
CA SER A 121 -21.28 -2.41 -0.22
C SER A 121 -20.09 -1.44 -0.19
N LEU A 122 -20.26 -0.19 -0.64
CA LEU A 122 -19.23 0.86 -0.54
C LEU A 122 -19.21 1.54 0.84
N LEU A 123 -20.26 1.38 1.65
CA LEU A 123 -20.35 1.94 2.99
C LEU A 123 -19.67 1.01 4.02
N LEU A 124 -18.44 0.60 3.72
CA LEU A 124 -17.69 -0.29 4.58
C LEU A 124 -17.39 0.38 5.93
N ASN A 125 -17.85 -0.25 6.99
CA ASN A 125 -17.61 0.08 8.37
C ASN A 125 -17.02 -1.14 9.10
N ILE A 126 -15.83 -0.96 9.68
CA ILE A 126 -15.11 -1.98 10.45
C ILE A 126 -15.87 -2.33 11.73
N TYR A 127 -16.52 -1.36 12.39
CA TYR A 127 -17.30 -1.59 13.61
C TYR A 127 -18.57 -2.38 13.36
N GLU A 128 -19.15 -2.23 12.17
CA GLU A 128 -20.32 -3.01 11.73
C GLU A 128 -19.91 -4.35 11.10
N LEU A 129 -18.61 -4.69 11.09
CA LEU A 129 -18.05 -5.90 10.46
C LEU A 129 -18.52 -6.12 9.01
N SER A 130 -18.82 -5.04 8.31
CA SER A 130 -19.43 -5.09 6.98
C SER A 130 -18.48 -5.53 5.86
N HIS A 131 -17.17 -5.61 6.12
CA HIS A 131 -16.20 -6.15 5.17
C HIS A 131 -16.37 -7.66 4.99
N PHE A 132 -16.32 -8.12 3.74
CA PHE A 132 -16.37 -9.55 3.42
C PHE A 132 -15.32 -10.40 4.14
N ALA A 133 -14.17 -9.83 4.51
CA ALA A 133 -13.14 -10.50 5.30
C ALA A 133 -13.67 -11.12 6.61
N PHE A 134 -14.71 -10.54 7.21
CA PHE A 134 -15.34 -11.06 8.44
C PHE A 134 -16.40 -12.14 8.17
N ASN A 135 -16.88 -12.24 6.93
CA ASN A 135 -17.86 -13.24 6.49
C ASN A 135 -17.22 -14.45 5.82
N TYR A 136 -16.03 -14.28 5.23
CA TYR A 136 -15.30 -15.36 4.56
C TYR A 136 -15.01 -16.53 5.53
N ARG A 137 -15.28 -17.77 5.09
CA ARG A 137 -15.16 -18.98 5.93
C ARG A 137 -14.28 -20.08 5.38
N ASN A 138 -13.77 -19.96 4.15
CA ASN A 138 -12.90 -21.00 3.58
C ASN A 138 -11.71 -21.28 4.51
N LYS A 139 -11.40 -22.56 4.67
CA LYS A 139 -10.30 -23.03 5.50
C LYS A 139 -9.08 -23.35 4.64
N PHE A 140 -7.91 -23.01 5.17
CA PHE A 140 -6.62 -23.35 4.58
C PHE A 140 -5.80 -24.17 5.57
N ASN A 141 -4.94 -25.05 5.05
CA ASN A 141 -4.06 -25.88 5.89
C ASN A 141 -3.04 -25.03 6.67
N ASN A 142 -2.63 -23.88 6.12
CA ASN A 142 -1.67 -22.99 6.74
C ASN A 142 -2.37 -21.74 7.28
N ASN A 143 -2.06 -21.36 8.51
CA ASN A 143 -2.52 -20.11 9.10
C ASN A 143 -1.54 -18.97 8.80
N GLY A 144 -1.94 -18.05 7.91
CA GLY A 144 -1.13 -16.88 7.53
C GLY A 144 -0.81 -15.95 8.70
N TRP A 145 -1.64 -15.88 9.74
CA TRP A 145 -1.39 -15.05 10.92
C TRP A 145 -0.15 -15.49 11.72
N ASN A 146 0.29 -16.73 11.56
CA ASN A 146 1.49 -17.27 12.21
C ASN A 146 2.76 -17.10 11.35
N LEU A 147 2.68 -16.37 10.24
CA LEU A 147 3.78 -16.20 9.30
C LEU A 147 4.92 -15.37 9.90
N TYR A 148 4.59 -14.26 10.57
CA TYR A 148 5.53 -13.31 11.12
C TYR A 148 5.57 -13.40 12.64
N ASP A 149 6.78 -13.58 13.15
CA ASP A 149 7.11 -13.57 14.57
C ASP A 149 8.23 -12.54 14.74
N PRO A 150 7.99 -11.38 15.39
CA PRO A 150 8.98 -10.32 15.51
C PRO A 150 10.28 -10.79 16.15
N ILE A 151 10.20 -11.67 17.16
CA ILE A 151 11.37 -12.16 17.90
C ILE A 151 12.23 -13.01 16.97
N LYS A 152 11.62 -13.98 16.28
CA LYS A 152 12.35 -14.85 15.33
C LYS A 152 12.97 -14.08 14.18
N GLU A 153 12.30 -13.03 13.70
CA GLU A 153 12.84 -12.20 12.62
C GLU A 153 14.07 -11.41 13.08
N TYR A 154 14.05 -10.83 14.28
CA TYR A 154 15.25 -10.17 14.82
C TYR A 154 16.36 -11.18 15.18
N GLU A 155 16.02 -12.37 15.68
CA GLU A 155 17.00 -13.45 15.91
C GLU A 155 17.71 -13.85 14.62
N ARG A 156 16.98 -13.95 13.49
CA ARG A 156 17.56 -14.21 12.16
C ARG A 156 18.59 -13.14 11.77
N LEU A 157 18.34 -11.89 12.14
CA LEU A 157 19.24 -10.75 11.93
C LEU A 157 20.39 -10.70 12.95
N GLY A 158 20.43 -11.61 13.94
CA GLY A 158 21.46 -11.63 14.99
C GLY A 158 21.21 -10.64 16.12
N ILE A 159 19.94 -10.40 16.45
CA ILE A 159 19.49 -9.52 17.53
C ILE A 159 18.57 -10.33 18.48
N PRO A 160 18.70 -10.21 19.81
CA PRO A 160 19.57 -9.27 20.53
C PRO A 160 21.06 -9.61 20.43
N ASN A 161 21.90 -8.59 20.56
CA ASN A 161 23.36 -8.72 20.65
C ASN A 161 23.92 -7.69 21.66
N GLN A 162 25.23 -7.49 21.70
CA GLN A 162 25.86 -6.56 22.66
C GLN A 162 25.40 -5.11 22.49
N LEU A 163 25.02 -4.69 21.28
CA LEU A 163 24.70 -3.30 20.95
C LEU A 163 23.19 -3.04 20.79
N TRP A 164 22.44 -4.05 20.36
CA TRP A 164 21.01 -3.97 20.05
C TRP A 164 20.19 -4.91 20.92
N MET A 165 19.00 -4.47 21.34
CA MET A 165 18.07 -5.31 22.09
C MET A 165 16.61 -5.11 21.69
N LEU A 166 15.82 -6.16 21.93
CA LEU A 166 14.37 -6.11 21.85
C LEU A 166 13.81 -5.60 23.19
N SER A 167 12.89 -4.65 23.09
CA SER A 167 12.30 -3.95 24.21
C SER A 167 10.78 -4.00 24.10
N ASP A 168 10.11 -4.32 25.21
CA ASP A 168 8.66 -4.37 25.34
C ASP A 168 8.06 -3.06 25.87
N VAL A 169 8.84 -1.97 25.85
CA VAL A 169 8.43 -0.62 26.27
C VAL A 169 7.16 -0.12 25.56
N ASN A 170 6.83 -0.66 24.38
CA ASN A 170 5.62 -0.33 23.64
C ASN A 170 4.55 -1.43 23.66
N ARG A 171 4.63 -2.40 24.59
CA ARG A 171 3.71 -3.56 24.66
C ARG A 171 2.23 -3.19 24.70
N ASN A 172 1.93 -2.05 25.34
CA ASN A 172 0.57 -1.52 25.47
C ASN A 172 0.30 -0.34 24.52
N TYR A 173 1.16 -0.12 23.52
CA TYR A 173 1.04 0.94 22.52
C TYR A 173 1.02 2.37 23.08
N SER A 174 1.51 2.55 24.31
CA SER A 174 1.47 3.84 25.03
C SER A 174 2.59 4.80 24.65
N ILE A 175 3.72 4.29 24.12
CA ILE A 175 4.82 5.12 23.61
C ILE A 175 4.51 5.55 22.18
N CYS A 176 4.10 4.60 21.34
CA CYS A 176 3.67 4.88 19.99
C CYS A 176 2.57 3.90 19.56
N SER A 177 1.37 4.45 19.33
CA SER A 177 0.19 3.67 18.96
C SER A 177 0.22 3.09 17.55
N SER A 178 1.18 3.51 16.73
CA SER A 178 1.33 3.11 15.32
C SER A 178 2.60 2.27 15.06
N TYR A 179 3.33 1.93 16.12
CA TYR A 179 4.48 1.02 16.08
C TYR A 179 4.10 -0.37 16.60
N PRO A 180 4.93 -1.39 16.32
CA PRO A 180 4.76 -2.70 16.93
C PRO A 180 4.92 -2.64 18.46
N ASP A 181 4.44 -3.68 19.12
CA ASP A 181 4.52 -3.88 20.57
C ASP A 181 5.96 -4.13 21.05
N ILE A 182 6.77 -4.78 20.22
CA ILE A 182 8.20 -5.03 20.44
C ILE A 182 9.03 -4.07 19.56
N LEU A 183 9.90 -3.29 20.19
CA LEU A 183 10.81 -2.36 19.51
C LEU A 183 12.26 -2.84 19.62
N CYS A 184 13.02 -2.76 18.53
CA CYS A 184 14.47 -2.96 18.58
C CYS A 184 15.19 -1.60 18.68
N ILE A 185 15.89 -1.40 19.80
CA ILE A 185 16.55 -0.13 20.17
C ILE A 185 18.00 -0.38 20.63
N PRO A 186 18.86 0.64 20.66
CA PRO A 186 20.21 0.51 21.23
C PRO A 186 20.13 0.05 22.69
N ARG A 187 20.97 -0.91 23.07
CA ARG A 187 21.02 -1.47 24.43
C ARG A 187 21.28 -0.38 25.48
N ASP A 188 22.20 0.53 25.19
CA ASP A 188 22.55 1.62 26.10
C ASP A 188 21.41 2.63 26.28
N ALA A 189 20.60 2.86 25.25
CA ALA A 189 19.40 3.67 25.36
C ALA A 189 18.34 2.98 26.23
N ALA A 190 18.12 1.67 26.04
CA ALA A 190 17.20 0.89 26.85
C ALA A 190 17.62 0.87 28.34
N ASN A 191 18.92 0.81 28.63
CA ASN A 191 19.47 0.86 29.98
C ASN A 191 19.18 2.18 30.72
N LYS A 192 18.80 3.26 30.01
CA LYS A 192 18.33 4.52 30.63
C LYS A 192 16.92 4.42 31.21
N GLY A 193 16.19 3.35 30.92
CA GLY A 193 14.85 3.11 31.44
C GLY A 193 13.73 3.68 30.57
N ILE A 194 12.49 3.26 30.89
CA ILE A 194 11.30 3.56 30.10
C ILE A 194 10.99 5.06 30.01
N ASP A 195 11.22 5.83 31.09
CA ASP A 195 10.94 7.27 31.12
C ASP A 195 11.81 8.02 30.11
N TYR A 196 13.08 7.62 29.96
CA TYR A 196 13.96 8.19 28.95
C TYR A 196 13.44 7.89 27.53
N ILE A 197 13.06 6.64 27.25
CA ILE A 197 12.51 6.25 25.94
C ILE A 197 11.22 7.01 25.64
N LYS A 198 10.37 7.20 26.65
CA LYS A 198 9.16 8.01 26.53
C LYS A 198 9.49 9.46 26.18
N SER A 199 10.44 10.09 26.87
CA SER A 199 10.89 11.44 26.51
C SER A 199 11.46 11.52 25.10
N VAL A 200 12.18 10.51 24.61
CA VAL A 200 12.62 10.48 23.20
C VAL A 200 11.43 10.45 22.25
N SER A 201 10.41 9.63 22.54
CA SER A 201 9.20 9.55 21.72
C SER A 201 8.44 10.88 21.66
N GLU A 202 8.39 11.64 22.76
CA GLU A 202 7.73 12.96 22.83
C GLU A 202 8.40 14.00 21.91
N GLY A 203 9.67 13.80 21.53
CA GLY A 203 10.39 14.64 20.58
C GLY A 203 10.14 14.30 19.11
N ARG A 204 9.36 13.26 18.82
CA ARG A 204 9.13 12.72 17.48
C ARG A 204 7.63 12.71 17.15
N VAL A 205 7.27 13.11 15.93
CA VAL A 205 5.87 13.14 15.48
C VAL A 205 5.18 11.77 15.72
N ASN A 206 4.02 11.79 16.40
CA ASN A 206 3.24 10.59 16.75
C ASN A 206 3.99 9.57 17.64
N GLY A 207 5.04 9.98 18.36
CA GLY A 207 5.82 9.08 19.22
C GLY A 207 6.75 8.15 18.46
N ARG A 208 6.93 8.32 17.15
CA ARG A 208 7.65 7.38 16.26
C ARG A 208 9.16 7.61 16.35
N LEU A 209 9.72 7.28 17.50
CA LEU A 209 11.15 7.34 17.79
C LEU A 209 12.00 6.47 16.84
N PRO A 210 13.31 6.76 16.70
CA PRO A 210 14.19 5.94 15.87
C PRO A 210 14.34 4.51 16.39
N VAL A 211 13.98 3.54 15.57
CA VAL A 211 14.05 2.10 15.88
C VAL A 211 14.64 1.32 14.70
N LEU A 212 15.25 0.17 14.99
CA LEU A 212 15.92 -0.66 13.99
C LEU A 212 14.90 -1.41 13.11
N SER A 213 15.09 -1.35 11.79
CA SER A 213 14.33 -2.13 10.79
C SER A 213 15.14 -3.32 10.27
N TRP A 214 16.44 -3.11 10.01
CA TRP A 214 17.34 -4.14 9.48
C TRP A 214 18.78 -3.97 10.00
N TYR A 215 19.53 -5.07 10.07
CA TYR A 215 20.91 -5.11 10.56
C TYR A 215 21.76 -6.07 9.74
N ASP A 216 22.93 -5.61 9.27
CA ASP A 216 23.95 -6.47 8.66
C ASP A 216 24.86 -7.01 9.77
N LYS A 217 24.67 -8.27 10.18
CA LYS A 217 25.51 -8.88 11.22
C LYS A 217 27.00 -8.96 10.86
N ASN A 218 27.36 -8.90 9.58
CA ASN A 218 28.74 -8.95 9.11
C ASN A 218 29.34 -7.54 9.05
N LYS A 219 28.61 -6.57 8.49
CA LYS A 219 29.08 -5.19 8.33
C LYS A 219 28.78 -4.28 9.53
N LYS A 220 28.02 -4.77 10.50
CA LYS A 220 27.60 -4.06 11.73
C LYS A 220 26.80 -2.78 11.50
N SER A 221 26.34 -2.54 10.27
CA SER A 221 25.53 -1.40 9.87
C SER A 221 24.03 -1.68 10.04
N ALA A 222 23.28 -0.66 10.46
CA ALA A 222 21.85 -0.75 10.70
C ALA A 222 21.05 0.21 9.80
N ILE A 223 19.85 -0.20 9.42
CA ILE A 223 18.83 0.69 8.83
C ILE A 223 17.81 0.97 9.92
N LEU A 224 17.65 2.25 10.27
CA LEU A 224 16.67 2.73 11.23
C LEU A 224 15.55 3.51 10.56
N ARG A 225 14.40 3.56 11.24
CA ARG A 225 13.23 4.34 10.86
C ARG A 225 12.72 5.21 11.99
N SER A 226 12.20 6.38 11.65
CA SER A 226 11.45 7.25 12.56
C SER A 226 10.45 8.14 11.80
N SER A 227 9.70 8.95 12.53
CA SER A 227 9.13 10.19 11.99
C SER A 227 10.14 11.34 12.09
N GLN A 228 9.79 12.50 11.52
CA GLN A 228 10.52 13.74 11.78
C GLN A 228 10.50 14.14 13.27
N PRO A 229 11.49 14.92 13.74
CA PRO A 229 11.43 15.62 15.03
C PRO A 229 10.27 16.63 15.07
N CYS A 230 9.70 16.90 16.25
CA CYS A 230 8.52 17.77 16.41
C CYS A 230 8.70 18.92 17.41
N THR A 231 9.93 19.37 17.62
CA THR A 231 10.20 20.40 18.64
C THR A 231 11.45 21.22 18.34
N LEU A 232 11.37 22.52 18.64
CA LEU A 232 12.50 23.45 18.68
C LEU A 232 13.05 23.62 20.10
N ASP A 233 12.44 22.98 21.10
CA ASP A 233 12.90 23.02 22.48
C ASP A 233 14.30 22.41 22.59
N LYS A 234 15.22 23.16 23.21
CA LYS A 234 16.63 22.76 23.31
C LYS A 234 16.82 21.51 24.16
N ASN A 235 16.03 21.33 25.21
CA ASN A 235 16.16 20.15 26.08
C ASN A 235 15.69 18.91 25.35
N GLN A 236 14.53 18.99 24.69
CA GLN A 236 13.97 17.89 23.91
C GLN A 236 14.85 17.54 22.70
N LYS A 237 15.42 18.54 22.02
CA LYS A 237 16.46 18.33 20.99
C LYS A 237 17.67 17.60 21.58
N GLY A 238 18.16 18.01 22.76
CA GLY A 238 19.28 17.35 23.42
C GLY A 238 19.00 15.89 23.83
N ILE A 239 17.75 15.56 24.19
CA ILE A 239 17.33 14.19 24.49
C ILE A 239 17.38 13.32 23.23
N ASP A 240 16.87 13.82 22.09
CA ASP A 240 16.88 13.11 20.81
C ASP A 240 18.31 12.97 20.26
N GLU A 241 19.13 14.03 20.30
CA GLU A 241 20.56 13.96 19.97
C GLU A 241 21.28 12.89 20.81
N LYS A 242 21.01 12.85 22.12
CA LYS A 242 21.60 11.85 23.00
C LYS A 242 21.16 10.42 22.66
N TYR A 243 19.93 10.25 22.18
CA TYR A 243 19.46 8.95 21.72
C TYR A 243 20.20 8.53 20.44
N LEU A 244 20.40 9.46 19.51
CA LEU A 244 21.16 9.22 18.28
C LEU A 244 22.64 8.94 18.54
N ASP A 245 23.25 9.50 19.60
CA ASP A 245 24.59 9.09 20.06
C ASP A 245 24.66 7.59 20.40
N PHE A 246 23.62 7.03 21.04
CA PHE A 246 23.57 5.60 21.32
C PHE A 246 23.44 4.78 20.03
N VAL A 247 22.71 5.29 19.03
CA VAL A 247 22.62 4.65 17.71
C VAL A 247 23.97 4.67 17.00
N ILE A 248 24.69 5.79 17.04
CA ILE A 248 26.05 5.92 16.48
C ILE A 248 27.00 4.94 17.18
N SER A 249 26.93 4.86 18.51
CA SER A 249 27.75 3.95 19.32
C SER A 249 27.42 2.47 19.07
N ALA A 250 26.22 2.17 18.55
CA ALA A 250 25.77 0.83 18.18
C ALA A 250 26.23 0.40 16.76
N ASN A 251 27.31 0.98 16.25
CA ASN A 251 28.03 0.56 15.05
C ASN A 251 29.54 0.58 15.32
N GLU A 252 30.18 -0.58 15.25
CA GLU A 252 31.61 -0.75 15.54
C GLU A 252 32.52 -0.20 14.43
N ASN A 253 31.99 -0.06 13.21
CA ASN A 253 32.75 0.31 12.02
C ASN A 253 32.64 1.79 11.65
N SER A 254 31.72 2.54 12.28
CA SER A 254 31.50 3.94 11.97
C SER A 254 31.03 4.76 13.18
N HIS A 255 31.50 6.01 13.22
CA HIS A 255 31.09 7.00 14.21
C HIS A 255 30.17 8.08 13.62
N LYS A 256 29.46 7.77 12.53
CA LYS A 256 28.51 8.67 11.87
C LYS A 256 27.18 7.98 11.64
N LEU A 257 26.10 8.76 11.71
CA LEU A 257 24.75 8.33 11.37
C LEU A 257 24.15 9.27 10.31
N PRO A 258 24.36 9.01 9.01
CA PRO A 258 23.64 9.72 7.98
C PRO A 258 22.12 9.66 8.19
N ILE A 259 21.48 10.83 8.14
CA ILE A 259 20.03 10.99 8.20
C ILE A 259 19.55 11.30 6.78
N LEU A 260 18.68 10.44 6.26
CA LEU A 260 18.10 10.57 4.93
C LEU A 260 16.63 10.98 5.09
N ASP A 261 16.37 12.29 4.99
CA ASP A 261 15.01 12.81 4.95
C ASP A 261 14.47 12.62 3.53
N LEU A 262 13.43 11.80 3.38
CA LEU A 262 12.91 11.45 2.08
C LEU A 262 12.09 12.58 1.42
N ARG A 263 11.90 13.72 2.09
CA ARG A 263 11.18 14.87 1.55
C ARG A 263 12.08 15.73 0.66
N THR A 264 11.45 16.72 0.03
CA THR A 264 12.18 17.88 -0.50
C THR A 264 12.47 18.84 0.64
N LEU A 265 13.56 19.62 0.54
CA LEU A 265 13.87 20.68 1.50
C LEU A 265 12.68 21.63 1.70
N LEU A 266 12.04 22.06 0.60
CA LEU A 266 10.85 22.92 0.64
C LEU A 266 9.70 22.34 1.48
N ASN A 267 9.45 21.03 1.38
CA ASN A 267 8.40 20.38 2.18
C ASN A 267 8.81 20.26 3.65
N ALA A 268 10.10 20.07 3.93
CA ALA A 268 10.61 20.04 5.29
C ALA A 268 10.51 21.42 5.96
N GLU A 269 10.89 22.49 5.25
CA GLU A 269 10.73 23.88 5.70
C GLU A 269 9.26 24.26 5.89
N ALA A 270 8.38 23.86 4.96
CA ALA A 270 6.94 24.07 5.12
C ALA A 270 6.37 23.37 6.36
N SER A 271 6.91 22.20 6.73
CA SER A 271 6.52 21.49 7.96
C SER A 271 6.96 22.23 9.22
N GLN A 272 8.02 23.03 9.17
CA GLN A 272 8.46 23.85 10.30
C GLN A 272 7.44 24.92 10.70
N LEU A 273 6.68 25.44 9.74
CA LEU A 273 5.57 26.36 9.99
C LEU A 273 4.44 25.72 10.82
N GLN A 274 4.39 24.39 10.86
CA GLN A 274 3.42 23.61 11.64
C GLN A 274 4.01 23.08 12.96
N GLY A 275 5.15 23.61 13.41
CA GLY A 275 5.82 23.20 14.64
C GLY A 275 6.60 21.88 14.53
N ARG A 276 6.82 21.37 13.33
CA ARG A 276 7.66 20.18 13.08
C ARG A 276 9.10 20.60 12.76
N CYS A 277 10.05 19.67 12.68
CA CYS A 277 11.46 19.98 12.51
C CYS A 277 12.18 18.95 11.62
N TYR A 278 13.46 19.19 11.40
CA TYR A 278 14.44 18.25 10.88
C TYR A 278 15.76 18.46 11.63
N GLU A 279 16.66 17.50 11.55
CA GLU A 279 17.88 17.38 12.35
C GLU A 279 19.00 18.34 11.91
N ALA A 280 18.70 19.64 11.90
CA ALA A 280 19.66 20.68 11.56
C ALA A 280 20.78 20.74 12.61
N ALA A 281 22.01 20.51 12.15
CA ALA A 281 23.25 20.58 12.94
C ALA A 281 23.32 19.59 14.12
N TYR A 282 22.82 18.37 13.93
CA TYR A 282 23.04 17.27 14.87
C TYR A 282 24.46 16.73 14.69
N ASN A 283 25.19 16.55 15.79
CA ASN A 283 26.58 16.10 15.74
C ASN A 283 26.69 14.70 15.13
N ASN A 284 27.68 14.50 14.25
CA ASN A 284 27.93 13.23 13.55
C ASN A 284 26.75 12.68 12.73
N CYS A 285 25.72 13.50 12.49
CA CYS A 285 24.50 13.13 11.78
C CYS A 285 24.34 13.96 10.50
N PRO A 286 25.09 13.68 9.42
CA PRO A 286 24.93 14.43 8.17
C PRO A 286 23.52 14.21 7.60
N LEU A 287 22.81 15.29 7.33
CA LEU A 287 21.44 15.28 6.81
C LEU A 287 21.42 15.47 5.29
N GLU A 288 20.65 14.64 4.58
CA GLU A 288 20.47 14.70 3.13
C GLU A 288 18.97 14.57 2.77
N PHE A 289 18.49 15.42 1.86
CA PHE A 289 17.12 15.39 1.35
C PHE A 289 17.03 14.61 0.03
N LEU A 290 16.22 13.55 -0.02
CA LEU A 290 16.13 12.65 -1.19
C LEU A 290 14.97 12.97 -2.15
N ASN A 291 14.17 14.01 -1.85
CA ASN A 291 13.22 14.62 -2.78
C ASN A 291 12.10 13.70 -3.30
N LEU A 292 11.62 12.73 -2.51
CA LEU A 292 10.48 11.89 -2.90
C LEU A 292 9.16 12.67 -2.84
N SER A 293 8.35 12.47 -3.88
CA SER A 293 6.99 13.00 -4.01
C SER A 293 6.10 12.63 -2.82
N ASN A 294 5.27 13.56 -2.38
CA ASN A 294 4.26 13.31 -1.35
C ASN A 294 3.05 12.51 -1.91
N ILE A 295 2.15 12.09 -1.02
CA ILE A 295 1.00 11.25 -1.37
C ILE A 295 0.09 11.89 -2.44
N HIS A 296 -0.03 13.22 -2.47
CA HIS A 296 -0.89 13.93 -3.42
C HIS A 296 -0.29 13.93 -4.82
N LEU A 297 1.01 14.16 -4.94
CA LEU A 297 1.73 14.10 -6.21
C LEU A 297 1.73 12.67 -6.78
N VAL A 298 1.88 11.64 -5.93
CA VAL A 298 1.81 10.24 -6.37
C VAL A 298 0.41 9.86 -6.83
N ARG A 299 -0.64 10.30 -6.12
CA ARG A 299 -2.03 10.09 -6.56
C ARG A 299 -2.30 10.73 -7.91
N GLU A 300 -1.90 11.99 -8.08
CA GLU A 300 -2.11 12.71 -9.34
C GLU A 300 -1.32 12.08 -10.49
N SER A 301 -0.10 11.63 -10.21
CA SER A 301 0.72 10.87 -11.16
C SER A 301 0.00 9.59 -11.62
N PHE A 302 -0.54 8.82 -10.68
CA PHE A 302 -1.30 7.61 -10.98
C PHE A 302 -2.56 7.90 -11.79
N ARG A 303 -3.34 8.93 -11.41
CA ARG A 303 -4.53 9.37 -12.17
C ARG A 303 -4.21 9.65 -13.64
N LYS A 304 -3.06 10.29 -13.90
CA LYS A 304 -2.59 10.53 -15.28
C LYS A 304 -2.24 9.23 -16.02
N VAL A 305 -1.66 8.23 -15.34
CA VAL A 305 -1.44 6.89 -15.94
C VAL A 305 -2.76 6.23 -16.32
N ILE A 306 -3.75 6.24 -15.42
CA ILE A 306 -5.09 5.68 -15.70
C ILE A 306 -5.68 6.30 -16.98
N ASN A 307 -5.66 7.63 -17.07
CA ASN A 307 -6.20 8.37 -18.21
C ASN A 307 -5.41 8.14 -19.50
N ALA A 308 -4.12 7.83 -19.41
CA ALA A 308 -3.29 7.52 -20.57
C ALA A 308 -3.57 6.12 -21.14
N CYS A 309 -3.93 5.17 -20.27
CA CYS A 309 -4.13 3.77 -20.63
C CYS A 309 -5.57 3.44 -21.06
N PHE A 310 -6.58 4.13 -20.50
CA PHE A 310 -7.98 3.77 -20.64
C PHE A 310 -8.85 4.95 -21.12
N PRO A 311 -9.85 4.74 -22.01
CA PRO A 311 -10.23 3.48 -22.66
C PRO A 311 -9.38 3.14 -23.90
N ILE A 312 -8.74 4.14 -24.50
CA ILE A 312 -7.95 4.00 -25.71
C ILE A 312 -6.63 4.73 -25.50
N CYS A 313 -5.53 4.01 -25.67
CA CYS A 313 -4.18 4.56 -25.63
C CYS A 313 -3.85 5.30 -26.93
N ASP A 314 -3.36 6.54 -26.84
CA ASP A 314 -2.74 7.23 -27.98
C ASP A 314 -1.34 6.65 -28.23
N GLN A 315 -1.28 5.70 -29.16
CA GLN A 315 -0.03 5.02 -29.53
C GLN A 315 1.02 5.95 -30.14
N LYS A 316 0.61 7.04 -30.82
CA LYS A 316 1.55 7.94 -31.51
C LYS A 316 2.30 8.82 -30.52
N ASN A 317 1.61 9.32 -29.50
CA ASN A 317 2.19 10.21 -28.50
C ASN A 317 2.51 9.50 -27.17
N TRP A 318 2.45 8.16 -27.12
CA TRP A 318 2.52 7.36 -25.90
C TRP A 318 3.69 7.76 -24.98
N LEU A 319 4.91 7.84 -25.50
CA LEU A 319 6.09 8.14 -24.68
C LEU A 319 6.02 9.54 -24.05
N LYS A 320 5.48 10.52 -24.78
CA LYS A 320 5.29 11.88 -24.27
C LYS A 320 4.24 11.90 -23.15
N ILE A 321 3.09 11.28 -23.40
CA ILE A 321 2.00 11.18 -22.41
C ILE A 321 2.50 10.46 -21.15
N LEU A 322 3.21 9.35 -21.32
CA LEU A 322 3.79 8.58 -20.22
C LEU A 322 4.77 9.43 -19.39
N ALA A 323 5.66 10.19 -20.04
CA ALA A 323 6.59 11.09 -19.34
C ALA A 323 5.86 12.18 -18.54
N GLU A 324 4.77 12.74 -19.09
CA GLU A 324 3.93 13.76 -18.44
C GLU A 324 3.16 13.23 -17.21
N THR A 325 2.94 11.91 -17.13
CA THR A 325 2.36 11.29 -15.91
C THR A 325 3.31 11.39 -14.71
N ARG A 326 4.62 11.50 -14.94
CA ARG A 326 5.67 11.42 -13.91
C ARG A 326 5.70 10.10 -13.11
N TRP A 327 4.98 9.06 -13.52
CA TRP A 327 4.94 7.80 -12.77
C TRP A 327 6.32 7.14 -12.70
N LEU A 328 6.93 6.90 -13.87
CA LEU A 328 8.27 6.32 -13.95
C LEU A 328 9.35 7.21 -13.32
N PHE A 329 9.16 8.53 -13.35
CA PHE A 329 10.03 9.46 -12.63
C PHE A 329 9.96 9.25 -11.11
N ASN A 330 8.77 9.07 -10.55
CA ASN A 330 8.62 8.77 -9.12
C ASN A 330 9.20 7.39 -8.76
N ILE A 331 9.04 6.38 -9.63
CA ILE A 331 9.70 5.06 -9.47
C ILE A 331 11.21 5.21 -9.44
N GLN A 332 11.78 5.98 -10.36
CA GLN A 332 13.22 6.27 -10.40
C GLN A 332 13.71 6.95 -9.11
N LEU A 333 12.97 7.92 -8.57
CA LEU A 333 13.33 8.58 -7.31
C LEU A 333 13.42 7.59 -6.14
N ILE A 334 12.47 6.65 -6.03
CA ILE A 334 12.47 5.63 -4.98
C ILE A 334 13.65 4.67 -5.16
N LEU A 335 13.93 4.22 -6.38
CA LEU A 335 15.08 3.38 -6.68
C LEU A 335 16.40 4.09 -6.33
N ASN A 336 16.55 5.36 -6.71
CA ASN A 336 17.74 6.15 -6.39
C ASN A 336 17.93 6.33 -4.87
N ALA A 337 16.85 6.65 -4.14
CA ALA A 337 16.91 6.75 -2.68
C ALA A 337 17.26 5.42 -2.01
N THR A 338 16.78 4.31 -2.57
CA THR A 338 17.11 2.96 -2.09
C THR A 338 18.58 2.64 -2.33
N THR A 339 19.11 2.92 -3.52
CA THR A 339 20.54 2.77 -3.82
C THR A 339 21.39 3.61 -2.88
N ARG A 340 20.96 4.83 -2.57
CA ARG A 340 21.63 5.72 -1.62
C ARG A 340 21.75 5.10 -0.21
N VAL A 341 20.69 4.44 0.27
CA VAL A 341 20.68 3.68 1.54
C VAL A 341 21.66 2.51 1.48
N ILE A 342 21.65 1.75 0.37
CA ILE A 342 22.53 0.59 0.18
C ILE A 342 24.01 1.00 0.21
N ILE A 343 24.35 2.13 -0.41
CA ILE A 343 25.72 2.66 -0.39
C ILE A 343 26.18 2.95 1.05
N GLU A 344 25.33 3.58 1.89
CA GLU A 344 25.70 3.83 3.30
C GLU A 344 25.95 2.53 4.05
N VAL A 345 25.04 1.59 3.92
CA VAL A 345 25.02 0.39 4.77
C VAL A 345 26.02 -0.66 4.29
N SER A 346 26.14 -0.86 2.98
CA SER A 346 26.93 -1.94 2.39
C SER A 346 28.36 -1.53 2.02
N GLU A 347 28.56 -0.34 1.48
CA GLU A 347 29.88 0.12 1.01
C GLU A 347 30.61 0.93 2.08
N ARG A 348 29.90 1.87 2.72
CA ARG A 348 30.48 2.76 3.74
C ARG A 348 30.41 2.20 5.15
N GLN A 349 29.65 1.12 5.37
CA GLN A 349 29.41 0.49 6.67
C GLN A 349 28.84 1.45 7.73
N ASN A 350 28.19 2.53 7.29
CA ASN A 350 27.47 3.43 8.17
C ASN A 350 26.11 2.83 8.52
N SER A 351 25.65 3.06 9.75
CA SER A 351 24.22 2.96 10.05
C SER A 351 23.51 4.17 9.48
N VAL A 352 22.24 4.06 9.14
CA VAL A 352 21.47 5.13 8.49
C VAL A 352 20.09 5.27 9.12
N LEU A 353 19.65 6.51 9.35
CA LEU A 353 18.30 6.83 9.81
C LEU A 353 17.48 7.38 8.64
N LEU A 354 16.35 6.73 8.33
CA LEU A 354 15.41 7.25 7.34
C LEU A 354 14.15 7.76 8.02
N HIS A 355 13.70 8.93 7.61
CA HIS A 355 12.38 9.43 7.96
C HIS A 355 11.81 10.32 6.85
N CYS A 356 10.57 10.74 7.05
CA CYS A 356 9.91 11.78 6.27
C CYS A 356 9.05 12.57 7.24
N ASP A 357 7.78 12.84 6.92
CA ASP A 357 6.84 13.46 7.83
C ASP A 357 6.48 12.52 8.99
N ASP A 358 5.46 11.67 8.80
CA ASP A 358 5.00 10.72 9.83
C ASP A 358 5.81 9.41 9.83
N GLY A 359 6.70 9.19 8.86
CA GLY A 359 7.53 7.97 8.81
C GLY A 359 6.77 6.67 8.47
N VAL A 360 5.61 6.79 7.80
CA VAL A 360 4.74 5.65 7.44
C VAL A 360 4.69 5.34 5.94
N ASP A 361 4.83 6.33 5.06
CA ASP A 361 4.71 6.15 3.60
C ASP A 361 6.08 5.92 2.95
N ARG A 362 6.75 7.01 2.53
CA ARG A 362 8.05 6.99 1.83
C ARG A 362 9.11 6.20 2.59
N THR A 363 9.16 6.37 3.92
CA THR A 363 10.09 5.64 4.80
C THR A 363 9.91 4.14 4.65
N THR A 364 8.68 3.65 4.70
CA THR A 364 8.37 2.23 4.52
C THR A 364 8.74 1.74 3.12
N GLN A 365 8.44 2.52 2.07
CA GLN A 365 8.78 2.15 0.68
C GLN A 365 10.29 1.94 0.52
N VAL A 366 11.10 2.91 0.94
CA VAL A 366 12.56 2.87 0.72
C VAL A 366 13.23 1.82 1.60
N ILE A 367 12.85 1.71 2.88
CA ILE A 367 13.42 0.71 3.79
C ILE A 367 13.12 -0.71 3.32
N SER A 368 11.85 -1.00 3.03
CA SER A 368 11.49 -2.35 2.62
C SER A 368 12.08 -2.71 1.26
N LEU A 369 12.23 -1.76 0.32
CA LEU A 369 12.93 -2.01 -0.94
C LEU A 369 14.44 -2.24 -0.73
N ALA A 370 15.09 -1.47 0.15
CA ALA A 370 16.49 -1.67 0.52
C ALA A 370 16.70 -3.07 1.12
N MET A 371 15.79 -3.51 1.98
CA MET A 371 15.81 -4.85 2.57
C MET A 371 15.70 -5.95 1.50
N VAL A 372 14.82 -5.81 0.50
CA VAL A 372 14.73 -6.75 -0.64
C VAL A 372 16.06 -6.85 -1.40
N MET A 373 16.73 -5.71 -1.62
CA MET A 373 17.99 -5.65 -2.36
C MET A 373 19.19 -6.16 -1.55
N LEU A 374 19.21 -5.95 -0.24
CA LEU A 374 20.32 -6.31 0.66
C LEU A 374 20.25 -7.75 1.17
N ASP A 375 19.06 -8.27 1.46
CA ASP A 375 18.88 -9.54 2.18
C ASP A 375 18.12 -10.56 1.31
N PRO A 376 18.78 -11.64 0.86
CA PRO A 376 18.16 -12.69 0.05
C PRO A 376 16.92 -13.33 0.68
N TYR A 377 16.78 -13.33 2.01
CA TYR A 377 15.60 -13.89 2.68
C TYR A 377 14.31 -13.25 2.16
N TYR A 378 14.29 -11.93 2.01
CA TYR A 378 13.11 -11.18 1.56
C TYR A 378 12.78 -11.35 0.07
N ARG A 379 13.61 -12.08 -0.69
CA ARG A 379 13.34 -12.49 -2.08
C ARG A 379 12.75 -13.91 -2.19
N THR A 380 12.52 -14.57 -1.07
CA THR A 380 11.68 -15.78 -0.96
C THR A 380 10.21 -15.39 -0.75
N ILE A 381 9.24 -16.25 -1.07
CA ILE A 381 7.81 -15.99 -0.82
C ILE A 381 7.59 -15.73 0.67
N ARG A 382 8.15 -16.60 1.52
CA ARG A 382 7.99 -16.48 2.97
C ARG A 382 8.59 -15.17 3.47
N GLY A 383 9.82 -14.87 3.08
CA GLY A 383 10.48 -13.64 3.50
C GLY A 383 9.79 -12.39 2.94
N PHE A 384 9.33 -12.40 1.69
CA PHE A 384 8.59 -11.28 1.12
C PHE A 384 7.30 -10.99 1.88
N LEU A 385 6.54 -12.03 2.25
CA LEU A 385 5.36 -11.85 3.09
C LEU A 385 5.74 -11.40 4.52
N THR A 386 6.81 -11.95 5.11
CA THR A 386 7.37 -11.46 6.40
C THR A 386 7.74 -9.98 6.33
N LEU A 387 8.30 -9.51 5.22
CA LEU A 387 8.64 -8.10 5.01
C LEU A 387 7.40 -7.20 5.00
N ILE A 388 6.31 -7.65 4.38
CA ILE A 388 5.03 -6.93 4.37
C ILE A 388 4.46 -6.88 5.80
N GLU A 389 4.38 -8.02 6.49
CA GLU A 389 3.91 -8.08 7.87
C GLU A 389 4.73 -7.19 8.81
N LYS A 390 6.06 -7.19 8.64
CA LYS A 390 6.97 -6.36 9.43
C LYS A 390 6.87 -4.89 9.05
N GLU A 391 7.37 -4.50 7.88
CA GLU A 391 7.63 -3.08 7.56
C GLU A 391 6.38 -2.29 7.19
N TRP A 392 5.36 -2.97 6.64
CA TRP A 392 4.12 -2.33 6.23
C TRP A 392 3.04 -2.43 7.29
N ILE A 393 2.73 -3.65 7.75
CA ILE A 393 1.60 -3.86 8.67
C ILE A 393 2.00 -3.47 10.10
N SER A 394 3.03 -4.09 10.68
CA SER A 394 3.37 -3.89 12.10
C SER A 394 3.86 -2.47 12.41
N PHE A 395 4.55 -1.83 11.45
CA PHE A 395 4.98 -0.43 11.56
C PHE A 395 3.92 0.61 11.14
N GLY A 396 2.68 0.17 10.87
CA GLY A 396 1.52 1.05 10.82
C GLY A 396 1.35 1.82 9.52
N TYR A 397 1.73 1.26 8.35
CA TYR A 397 1.31 1.83 7.09
C TYR A 397 -0.23 1.84 7.01
N PRO A 398 -0.87 3.01 6.78
CA PRO A 398 -2.31 3.14 6.93
C PRO A 398 -3.08 2.62 5.71
N PHE A 399 -3.04 1.31 5.45
CA PHE A 399 -3.69 0.65 4.30
C PHE A 399 -5.14 1.08 4.10
N ASN A 400 -5.93 1.13 5.18
CA ASN A 400 -7.35 1.49 5.10
C ASN A 400 -7.56 2.92 4.56
N THR A 401 -6.75 3.86 5.04
CA THR A 401 -6.76 5.25 4.59
C THR A 401 -6.23 5.38 3.16
N ARG A 402 -5.09 4.76 2.87
CA ARG A 402 -4.42 4.86 1.56
C ARG A 402 -5.18 4.17 0.44
N ASN A 403 -6.05 3.21 0.76
CA ASN A 403 -6.98 2.57 -0.18
C ASN A 403 -8.31 3.33 -0.35
N GLY A 404 -8.49 4.47 0.31
CA GLY A 404 -9.69 5.31 0.21
C GLY A 404 -10.95 4.67 0.80
N ASN A 405 -10.81 3.75 1.76
CA ASN A 405 -11.94 3.08 2.38
C ASN A 405 -12.56 3.89 3.54
N GLN A 406 -11.91 4.97 3.98
CA GLN A 406 -12.42 5.84 5.04
C GLN A 406 -13.33 6.93 4.47
N LYS A 407 -14.56 7.03 5.00
CA LYS A 407 -15.49 8.12 4.67
C LYS A 407 -14.85 9.49 4.92
N ASN A 408 -15.09 10.44 4.03
CA ASN A 408 -14.61 11.82 4.09
C ASN A 408 -13.06 12.00 4.09
N LYS A 409 -12.31 10.97 3.69
CA LYS A 409 -10.84 11.01 3.56
C LYS A 409 -10.35 10.58 2.17
N GLU A 410 -11.15 10.85 1.15
CA GLU A 410 -10.78 10.58 -0.26
C GLU A 410 -9.47 11.28 -0.65
N TYR A 411 -9.18 12.43 -0.02
CA TYR A 411 -7.93 13.17 -0.20
C TYR A 411 -6.69 12.52 0.41
N ASP A 412 -6.83 11.44 1.18
CA ASP A 412 -5.70 10.68 1.74
C ASP A 412 -5.40 9.38 0.99
N PHE A 413 -6.22 9.02 -0.01
CA PHE A 413 -5.91 7.94 -0.95
C PHE A 413 -4.63 8.25 -1.71
N SER A 414 -3.76 7.25 -1.81
CA SER A 414 -2.56 7.32 -2.65
C SER A 414 -1.98 5.92 -2.87
N PRO A 415 -1.56 5.57 -4.11
CA PRO A 415 -1.11 4.22 -4.47
C PRO A 415 0.34 3.94 -4.04
N ILE A 416 0.69 4.28 -2.79
CA ILE A 416 2.06 4.14 -2.25
C ILE A 416 2.51 2.68 -2.19
N PHE A 417 1.63 1.77 -1.76
CA PHE A 417 1.93 0.33 -1.77
C PHE A 417 2.08 -0.21 -3.20
N LEU A 418 1.20 0.19 -4.13
CA LEU A 418 1.31 -0.19 -5.54
C LEU A 418 2.62 0.33 -6.16
N GLN A 419 3.01 1.57 -5.85
CA GLN A 419 4.27 2.14 -6.31
C GLN A 419 5.49 1.35 -5.82
N TRP A 420 5.43 0.82 -4.59
CA TRP A 420 6.47 -0.07 -4.07
C TRP A 420 6.49 -1.42 -4.79
N ILE A 421 5.33 -2.02 -5.06
CA ILE A 421 5.23 -3.25 -5.87
C ILE A 421 5.79 -3.02 -7.27
N ASP A 422 5.53 -1.87 -7.89
CA ASP A 422 6.13 -1.50 -9.19
C ASP A 422 7.66 -1.41 -9.07
N CYS A 423 8.20 -0.76 -8.03
CA CYS A 423 9.64 -0.74 -7.80
C CYS A 423 10.23 -2.16 -7.67
N ILE A 424 9.57 -3.06 -6.92
CA ILE A 424 9.99 -4.47 -6.84
C ILE A 424 9.95 -5.14 -8.21
N TRP A 425 8.93 -4.86 -9.01
CA TRP A 425 8.82 -5.38 -10.37
C TRP A 425 9.99 -4.90 -11.25
N GLN A 426 10.42 -3.63 -11.13
CA GLN A 426 11.62 -3.14 -11.81
C GLN A 426 12.87 -3.93 -11.40
N VAL A 427 13.07 -4.16 -10.09
CA VAL A 427 14.20 -4.95 -9.56
C VAL A 427 14.14 -6.39 -10.05
N TYR A 428 12.95 -6.98 -10.02
CA TYR A 428 12.71 -8.34 -10.50
C TYR A 428 13.06 -8.49 -11.98
N ASN A 429 12.66 -7.54 -12.84
CA ASN A 429 13.03 -7.57 -14.25
C ASN A 429 14.54 -7.47 -14.47
N PHE A 430 15.26 -6.77 -13.58
CA PHE A 430 16.70 -6.63 -13.66
C PHE A 430 17.44 -7.89 -13.20
N VAL A 431 16.95 -8.57 -12.15
CA VAL A 431 17.59 -9.74 -11.53
C VAL A 431 16.59 -10.88 -11.21
N PRO A 432 15.92 -11.46 -12.23
CA PRO A 432 14.84 -12.43 -12.01
C PRO A 432 15.30 -13.71 -11.30
N ASP A 433 16.57 -14.10 -11.50
CA ASP A 433 17.17 -15.31 -10.92
C ASP A 433 17.46 -15.24 -9.43
N TYR A 434 17.35 -14.05 -8.85
CA TYR A 434 17.51 -13.86 -7.42
C TYR A 434 16.20 -13.93 -6.63
N PHE A 435 15.05 -14.08 -7.31
CA PHE A 435 13.74 -14.25 -6.70
C PHE A 435 13.25 -15.68 -6.81
N GLU A 436 12.60 -16.17 -5.75
CA GLU A 436 12.01 -17.51 -5.73
C GLU A 436 10.98 -17.70 -6.86
N SER A 437 11.01 -18.87 -7.52
CA SER A 437 10.30 -19.14 -8.78
C SER A 437 8.80 -18.86 -8.79
N ILE A 438 8.11 -18.91 -7.63
CA ILE A 438 6.67 -18.66 -7.52
C ILE A 438 6.35 -17.17 -7.36
N LEU A 439 7.25 -16.36 -6.78
CA LEU A 439 7.12 -14.90 -6.84
C LEU A 439 7.07 -14.43 -8.30
N ARG A 440 7.80 -15.12 -9.20
CA ARG A 440 7.73 -14.91 -10.65
C ARG A 440 6.33 -15.09 -11.24
N LYS A 441 5.47 -15.94 -10.67
CA LYS A 441 4.13 -16.24 -11.19
C LYS A 441 3.00 -15.49 -10.46
N GLN A 442 3.24 -15.00 -9.24
CA GLN A 442 2.23 -14.34 -8.40
C GLN A 442 2.15 -12.83 -8.65
N VAL A 443 3.28 -12.13 -8.85
CA VAL A 443 3.28 -10.73 -9.32
C VAL A 443 2.52 -10.61 -10.65
N TRP A 444 2.61 -11.65 -11.48
CA TRP A 444 1.89 -11.79 -12.75
C TRP A 444 0.35 -11.81 -12.63
N LYS A 445 -0.24 -12.31 -11.53
CA LYS A 445 -1.70 -12.34 -11.37
C LYS A 445 -2.31 -10.96 -11.07
N PHE A 446 -1.53 -10.00 -10.59
CA PHE A 446 -2.02 -8.63 -10.31
C PHE A 446 -2.16 -7.78 -11.58
N TYR A 447 -1.46 -8.11 -12.67
CA TYR A 447 -1.47 -7.35 -13.92
C TYR A 447 -2.27 -7.99 -15.05
N TYR A 448 -2.58 -9.30 -14.97
CA TYR A 448 -3.25 -10.05 -16.03
C TYR A 448 -4.32 -11.02 -15.51
N LYS A 449 -5.39 -10.48 -14.92
CA LYS A 449 -6.68 -11.18 -14.87
C LYS A 449 -7.79 -10.29 -15.38
#